data_AF-A0A2V9QUA5-F1
#
_entry.id   AF-A0A2V9QUA5-F1
#
_cell.length_a   1.000
_cell.length_b   1.000
_cell.length_c   1.000
_cell.angle_alpha   90.00
_cell.angle_beta   90.00
_cell.angle_gamma   90.00
#
_symmetry.space_group_name_H-M   'P 1'
#
loop_
_entity.id
_entity.type
_entity.pdbx_description
1 polymer ?
#
loop_
_entity_poly.entity_id
_entity_poly.type
_entity_poly.pdbx_seq_one_letter_code
_entity_poly.pdbx_strand_id
1 'polypeptide(L)'
;MTKKVAARPPKVRLAIRVGVTGHRPNRLGGVDDSVLRDRIRQVLQTVRDVGQQIAADAQAGYDSGAPIFRVVSPLAEGADKMVAEEAIAIGYELQCPLPFSREDYEHDFATPESQQQFRRLLAQATAVLELDGSRESEQSKNHAYEAVGRTVLRQSDILIAVWDGARREGQGGTAQIVGEALLLQIPTLWIRTEPPHAACLLARAEVGGHCELNFDDFPKQLIGLLRFEPEKEHASPERQMADFRNDYFVEGPHAWSLGVLFEVFSKVVAGSWPWLLRILLKDHKWETHKEWQDAW
;
A
#
# COMPACT_ATOMS: atom_id res chain seq x y z
N MET A 1 9.75 -32.59 3.10
CA MET A 1 8.52 -31.92 2.62
C MET A 1 8.82 -31.31 1.26
N THR A 2 8.43 -31.98 0.19
CA THR A 2 8.59 -31.49 -1.19
C THR A 2 7.60 -30.36 -1.43
N LYS A 3 8.11 -29.12 -1.54
CA LYS A 3 7.33 -27.99 -2.04
C LYS A 3 6.80 -28.38 -3.42
N LYS A 4 5.49 -28.62 -3.55
CA LYS A 4 4.84 -28.66 -4.86
C LYS A 4 5.09 -27.29 -5.49
N VAL A 5 6.00 -27.23 -6.46
CA VAL A 5 6.16 -26.05 -7.31
C VAL A 5 4.80 -25.86 -8.00
N ALA A 6 4.18 -24.69 -7.81
CA ALA A 6 2.91 -24.39 -8.45
C ALA A 6 3.09 -24.55 -9.97
N ALA A 7 2.27 -25.40 -10.57
CA ALA A 7 2.36 -25.73 -11.99
C ALA A 7 1.92 -24.58 -12.90
N ARG A 8 1.48 -23.45 -12.34
CA ARG A 8 0.98 -22.25 -13.03
C ARG A 8 1.37 -20.99 -12.25
N PRO A 9 1.49 -19.83 -12.90
CA PRO A 9 1.68 -18.56 -12.20
C PRO A 9 0.58 -18.32 -11.15
N PRO A 10 0.93 -17.98 -9.90
CA PRO A 10 -0.06 -17.76 -8.85
C PRO A 10 -0.79 -16.44 -9.07
N LYS A 11 -2.12 -16.46 -8.91
CA LYS A 11 -2.90 -15.23 -8.74
C LYS A 11 -2.65 -14.67 -7.34
N VAL A 12 -2.59 -13.35 -7.23
CA VAL A 12 -2.45 -12.67 -5.94
C VAL A 12 -3.82 -12.38 -5.35
N ARG A 13 -3.93 -12.47 -4.02
CA ARG A 13 -5.11 -12.06 -3.27
C ARG A 13 -5.21 -10.53 -3.29
N LEU A 14 -6.40 -9.98 -3.56
CA LEU A 14 -6.59 -8.52 -3.52
C LEU A 14 -6.28 -7.99 -2.11
N ALA A 15 -5.50 -6.92 -2.04
CA ALA A 15 -5.25 -6.15 -0.82
C ALA A 15 -5.45 -4.67 -1.12
N ILE A 16 -6.16 -3.96 -0.25
CA ILE A 16 -6.36 -2.51 -0.33
C ILE A 16 -5.86 -1.87 0.96
N ARG A 17 -4.96 -0.89 0.82
CA ARG A 17 -4.32 -0.17 1.92
C ARG A 17 -4.83 1.27 1.96
N VAL A 18 -5.38 1.65 3.09
CA VAL A 18 -5.95 2.97 3.36
C VAL A 18 -5.02 3.71 4.31
N GLY A 19 -4.30 4.69 3.80
CA GLY A 19 -3.51 5.62 4.61
C GLY A 19 -4.39 6.60 5.34
N VAL A 20 -3.90 7.11 6.47
CA VAL A 20 -4.60 8.13 7.25
C VAL A 20 -3.72 9.36 7.41
N THR A 21 -4.34 10.52 7.25
CA THR A 21 -3.80 11.79 7.74
C THR A 21 -4.94 12.63 8.27
N GLY A 22 -4.71 13.40 9.33
CA GLY A 22 -5.76 14.29 9.80
C GLY A 22 -5.36 15.17 10.97
N HIS A 23 -6.34 15.91 11.45
CA HIS A 23 -6.18 16.86 12.54
C HIS A 23 -6.10 16.19 13.91
N ARG A 24 -5.33 16.83 14.80
CA ARG A 24 -5.31 16.53 16.23
C ARG A 24 -6.61 17.00 16.92
N PRO A 25 -6.94 16.51 18.14
CA PRO A 25 -8.24 16.73 18.76
C PRO A 25 -8.66 18.21 18.87
N ASN A 26 -7.70 19.11 19.08
CA ASN A 26 -7.93 20.55 19.17
C ASN A 26 -8.47 21.19 17.87
N ARG A 27 -8.54 20.46 16.76
CA ARG A 27 -8.99 20.94 15.45
C ARG A 27 -10.09 20.08 14.82
N LEU A 28 -10.72 19.19 15.59
CA LEU A 28 -11.82 18.34 15.12
C LEU A 28 -13.22 18.96 15.27
N GLY A 29 -13.31 20.25 15.59
CA GLY A 29 -14.49 21.06 15.32
C GLY A 29 -15.70 20.95 16.26
N GLY A 30 -15.71 20.09 17.30
CA GLY A 30 -16.89 20.03 18.18
C GLY A 30 -16.84 19.04 19.34
N VAL A 31 -17.90 19.06 20.16
CA VAL A 31 -18.04 18.33 21.45
C VAL A 31 -18.51 16.87 21.27
N ASP A 32 -18.97 16.49 20.07
CA ASP A 32 -19.50 15.16 19.77
C ASP A 32 -18.82 14.54 18.54
N ASP A 33 -17.82 13.69 18.80
CA ASP A 33 -17.07 12.97 17.78
C ASP A 33 -17.90 11.83 17.13
N SER A 34 -19.08 11.49 17.66
CA SER A 34 -19.86 10.33 17.18
C SER A 34 -20.24 10.46 15.71
N VAL A 35 -20.67 11.65 15.27
CA VAL A 35 -21.06 11.90 13.88
C VAL A 35 -19.86 11.77 12.93
N LEU A 36 -18.68 12.27 13.36
CA LEU A 36 -17.45 12.13 12.59
C LEU A 36 -17.02 10.66 12.49
N ARG A 37 -17.10 9.91 13.60
CA ARG A 37 -16.81 8.46 13.64
C ARG A 37 -17.74 7.66 12.74
N ASP A 38 -19.04 7.96 12.76
CA ASP A 38 -20.01 7.34 11.87
C ASP A 38 -19.69 7.63 10.40
N ARG A 39 -19.28 8.86 10.08
CA ARG A 39 -18.84 9.20 8.72
C ARG A 39 -17.58 8.44 8.33
N ILE A 40 -16.56 8.38 9.19
CA ILE A 40 -15.33 7.61 8.97
C ILE A 40 -15.68 6.15 8.71
N ARG A 41 -16.55 5.55 9.53
CA ARG A 41 -17.00 4.17 9.38
C ARG A 41 -17.69 3.95 8.05
N GLN A 42 -18.59 4.84 7.63
CA GLN A 42 -19.26 4.76 6.33
C GLN A 42 -18.25 4.81 5.17
N VAL A 43 -17.27 5.71 5.22
CA VAL A 43 -16.21 5.80 4.19
C VAL A 43 -15.43 4.50 4.09
N LEU A 44 -15.00 3.94 5.23
CA LEU A 44 -14.27 2.67 5.27
C LEU A 44 -15.14 1.50 4.78
N GLN A 45 -16.42 1.45 5.16
CA GLN A 45 -17.36 0.43 4.67
C GLN A 45 -17.50 0.48 3.14
N THR A 46 -17.64 1.68 2.56
CA THR A 46 -17.69 1.83 1.10
C THR A 46 -16.42 1.31 0.42
N VAL A 47 -15.24 1.57 0.98
CA VAL A 47 -13.97 1.02 0.47
C VAL A 47 -13.98 -0.51 0.52
N ARG A 48 -14.49 -1.11 1.60
CA ARG A 48 -14.62 -2.57 1.69
C ARG A 48 -15.56 -3.15 0.66
N ASP A 49 -16.74 -2.55 0.52
CA ASP A 49 -17.78 -3.04 -0.39
C ASP A 49 -17.29 -2.99 -1.84
N VAL A 50 -16.60 -1.90 -2.23
CA VAL A 50 -15.94 -1.79 -3.54
C VAL A 50 -14.85 -2.84 -3.70
N GLY A 51 -13.98 -3.01 -2.70
CA GLY A 51 -12.92 -4.02 -2.76
C GLY A 51 -13.47 -5.45 -2.88
N GLN A 52 -14.57 -5.75 -2.20
CA GLN A 52 -15.26 -7.03 -2.32
C GLN A 52 -15.87 -7.23 -3.71
N GLN A 53 -16.46 -6.19 -4.30
CA GLN A 53 -16.95 -6.23 -5.68
C GLN A 53 -15.82 -6.50 -6.68
N ILE A 54 -14.67 -5.83 -6.53
CA ILE A 54 -13.50 -6.06 -7.39
C ILE A 54 -12.95 -7.49 -7.21
N ALA A 55 -12.87 -7.99 -5.97
CA ALA A 55 -12.41 -9.34 -5.71
C ALA A 55 -13.35 -10.42 -6.27
N ALA A 56 -14.66 -10.13 -6.30
CA ALA A 56 -15.67 -11.02 -6.89
C ALA A 56 -15.66 -11.02 -8.43
N ASP A 57 -15.08 -10.00 -9.05
CA ASP A 57 -14.93 -9.92 -10.50
C ASP A 57 -13.78 -10.82 -11.00
N ALA A 58 -14.15 -11.92 -11.65
CA ALA A 58 -13.19 -12.86 -12.24
C ALA A 58 -12.23 -12.23 -13.27
N GLN A 59 -12.62 -11.09 -13.88
CA GLN A 59 -11.80 -10.36 -14.84
C GLN A 59 -10.79 -9.42 -14.19
N ALA A 60 -10.87 -9.20 -12.87
CA ALA A 60 -9.93 -8.36 -12.14
C ALA A 60 -8.54 -9.01 -11.97
N GLY A 61 -8.42 -10.33 -12.19
CA GLY A 61 -7.13 -11.04 -12.17
C GLY A 61 -6.62 -11.45 -10.79
N TYR A 62 -7.42 -11.24 -9.74
CA TYR A 62 -7.10 -11.68 -8.37
C TYR A 62 -7.46 -13.15 -8.13
N ASP A 63 -6.86 -13.74 -7.10
CA ASP A 63 -7.26 -15.04 -6.57
C ASP A 63 -8.62 -14.96 -5.87
N SER A 64 -9.30 -16.10 -5.76
CA SER A 64 -10.62 -16.29 -5.14
C SER A 64 -10.67 -16.07 -3.62
N GLY A 65 -9.53 -15.85 -2.96
CA GLY A 65 -9.48 -15.53 -1.53
C GLY A 65 -10.15 -14.18 -1.21
N ALA A 66 -10.87 -14.11 -0.07
CA ALA A 66 -11.52 -12.88 0.39
C ALA A 66 -10.53 -11.70 0.46
N PRO A 67 -10.82 -10.47 0.04
CA PRO A 67 -9.83 -9.39 0.03
C PRO A 67 -9.25 -9.06 1.43
N ILE A 68 -8.02 -8.54 1.46
CA ILE A 68 -7.38 -8.01 2.67
C ILE A 68 -7.55 -6.49 2.69
N PHE A 69 -7.97 -5.96 3.83
CA PHE A 69 -8.09 -4.52 4.04
C PHE A 69 -7.13 -4.08 5.13
N ARG A 70 -6.33 -3.03 4.85
CA ARG A 70 -5.34 -2.49 5.77
C ARG A 70 -5.56 -1.02 5.99
N VAL A 71 -5.45 -0.57 7.23
CA VAL A 71 -5.32 0.84 7.58
C VAL A 71 -3.87 1.11 7.96
N VAL A 72 -3.27 2.14 7.38
CA VAL A 72 -1.90 2.57 7.65
C VAL A 72 -1.98 3.91 8.39
N SER A 73 -1.73 3.89 9.69
CA SER A 73 -1.83 5.09 10.54
C SER A 73 -0.67 5.16 11.54
N PRO A 74 -0.01 6.32 11.66
CA PRO A 74 0.94 6.60 12.72
C PRO A 74 0.34 6.67 14.12
N LEU A 75 -0.99 6.58 14.29
CA LEU A 75 -1.69 6.67 15.57
C LEU A 75 -1.48 7.98 16.34
N ALA A 76 -1.24 9.08 15.63
CA ALA A 76 -1.27 10.42 16.23
C ALA A 76 -2.63 10.69 16.90
N GLU A 77 -2.68 11.58 17.89
CA GLU A 77 -3.96 11.93 18.52
C GLU A 77 -4.94 12.52 17.51
N GLY A 78 -6.23 12.24 17.71
CA GLY A 78 -7.30 12.76 16.86
C GLY A 78 -7.64 11.79 15.73
N ALA A 79 -7.65 12.28 14.50
CA ALA A 79 -8.13 11.56 13.34
C ALA A 79 -7.48 10.19 13.13
N ASP A 80 -6.15 10.12 13.27
CA ASP A 80 -5.37 8.90 13.11
C ASP A 80 -5.86 7.76 14.01
N LYS A 81 -6.01 8.02 15.31
CA LYS A 81 -6.58 7.04 16.27
C LYS A 81 -8.04 6.71 15.94
N MET A 82 -8.86 7.71 15.61
CA MET A 82 -10.28 7.49 15.29
C MET A 82 -10.45 6.56 14.09
N VAL A 83 -9.74 6.83 12.99
CA VAL A 83 -9.82 5.99 11.78
C VAL A 83 -9.28 4.60 12.04
N ALA A 84 -8.19 4.45 12.81
CA ALA A 84 -7.68 3.14 13.19
C ALA A 84 -8.69 2.32 14.00
N GLU A 85 -9.37 2.93 14.97
CA GLU A 85 -10.42 2.28 15.77
C GLU A 85 -11.60 1.81 14.92
N GLU A 86 -12.15 2.70 14.09
CA GLU A 86 -13.29 2.37 13.24
C GLU A 86 -12.94 1.30 12.19
N ALA A 87 -11.71 1.34 11.66
CA ALA A 87 -11.21 0.34 10.71
C ALA A 87 -11.06 -1.04 11.35
N ILE A 88 -10.44 -1.13 12.54
CA ILE A 88 -10.31 -2.38 13.29
C ILE A 88 -11.70 -2.95 13.63
N ALA A 89 -12.64 -2.10 14.06
CA ALA A 89 -13.98 -2.51 14.43
C ALA A 89 -14.74 -3.22 13.30
N ILE A 90 -14.40 -2.90 12.04
CA ILE A 90 -14.98 -3.57 10.86
C ILE A 90 -14.02 -4.58 10.22
N GLY A 91 -12.87 -4.90 10.84
CA GLY A 91 -12.00 -6.00 10.41
C GLY A 91 -10.90 -5.63 9.41
N TYR A 92 -10.45 -4.37 9.40
CA TYR A 92 -9.17 -4.01 8.79
C TYR A 92 -7.99 -4.48 9.66
N GLU A 93 -6.90 -4.86 9.03
CA GLU A 93 -5.59 -4.98 9.67
C GLU A 93 -4.99 -3.58 9.91
N LEU A 94 -4.41 -3.32 11.08
CA LEU A 94 -3.72 -2.07 11.38
C LEU A 94 -2.20 -2.21 11.14
N GLN A 95 -1.61 -1.27 10.41
CA GLN A 95 -0.16 -1.12 10.27
C GLN A 95 0.28 0.28 10.74
N CYS A 96 1.32 0.31 11.58
CA CYS A 96 1.74 1.54 12.27
C CYS A 96 3.18 1.93 11.93
N PRO A 97 3.39 2.81 10.93
CA PRO A 97 4.65 3.52 10.79
C PRO A 97 4.72 4.63 11.86
N LEU A 98 5.76 4.66 12.68
CA LEU A 98 5.97 5.63 13.75
C LEU A 98 7.15 6.55 13.40
N PRO A 99 7.08 7.86 13.72
CA PRO A 99 8.15 8.81 13.38
C PRO A 99 9.43 8.62 14.22
N PHE A 100 9.33 7.96 15.37
CA PHE A 100 10.40 7.70 16.34
C PHE A 100 10.28 6.26 16.85
N SER A 101 11.14 5.88 17.81
CA SER A 101 10.91 4.70 18.64
C SER A 101 9.52 4.75 19.28
N ARG A 102 8.92 3.59 19.55
CA ARG A 102 7.59 3.55 20.20
C ARG A 102 7.62 4.22 21.58
N GLU A 103 8.72 4.06 22.32
CA GLU A 103 8.91 4.62 23.64
C GLU A 103 8.95 6.15 23.57
N ASP A 104 9.73 6.72 22.64
CA ASP A 104 9.83 8.18 22.49
C ASP A 104 8.53 8.78 21.97
N TYR A 105 7.86 8.10 21.03
CA TYR A 105 6.63 8.61 20.45
C TYR A 105 5.47 8.61 21.46
N GLU A 106 5.45 7.68 22.40
CA GLU A 106 4.42 7.64 23.45
C GLU A 106 4.39 8.91 24.31
N HIS A 107 5.54 9.60 24.46
CA HIS A 107 5.64 10.85 25.20
C HIS A 107 4.95 12.04 24.51
N ASP A 108 4.55 11.92 23.25
CA ASP A 108 3.80 12.97 22.54
C ASP A 108 2.31 13.03 22.91
N PHE A 109 1.82 12.04 23.65
CA PHE A 109 0.42 11.94 24.05
C PHE A 109 0.18 12.63 25.40
N ALA A 110 -0.73 13.59 25.41
CA ALA A 110 -0.88 14.54 26.52
C ALA A 110 -1.42 13.91 27.82
N THR A 111 -2.24 12.85 27.72
CA THR A 111 -2.91 12.24 28.87
C THR A 111 -2.58 10.75 29.02
N PRO A 112 -2.60 10.21 30.25
CA PRO A 112 -2.44 8.77 30.49
C PRO A 112 -3.44 7.91 29.72
N GLU A 113 -4.66 8.39 29.52
CA GLU A 113 -5.71 7.72 28.74
C GLU A 113 -5.33 7.63 27.26
N SER A 114 -4.78 8.71 26.70
CA SER A 114 -4.32 8.76 25.31
C SER A 114 -3.11 7.85 25.07
N GLN A 115 -2.19 7.77 26.04
CA GLN A 115 -1.08 6.81 26.04
C GLN A 115 -1.59 5.37 26.13
N GLN A 116 -2.53 5.08 27.03
CA GLN A 116 -3.15 3.76 27.12
C GLN A 116 -3.89 3.37 25.84
N GLN A 117 -4.60 4.30 25.22
CA GLN A 117 -5.25 4.08 23.92
C GLN A 117 -4.22 3.77 22.82
N PHE A 118 -3.13 4.54 22.75
CA PHE A 118 -2.03 4.27 21.82
C PHE A 118 -1.46 2.86 22.02
N ARG A 119 -1.10 2.48 23.26
CA ARG A 119 -0.60 1.13 23.58
C ARG A 119 -1.59 0.03 23.17
N ARG A 120 -2.89 0.22 23.43
CA ARG A 120 -3.95 -0.75 23.04
C ARG A 120 -4.09 -0.90 21.54
N LEU A 121 -4.00 0.19 20.77
CA LEU A 121 -4.07 0.15 19.31
C LEU A 121 -2.80 -0.46 18.72
N LEU A 122 -1.64 -0.06 19.22
CA LEU A 122 -0.35 -0.58 18.76
C LEU A 122 -0.23 -2.10 19.01
N ALA A 123 -0.77 -2.61 20.12
CA ALA A 123 -0.82 -4.04 20.40
C ALA A 123 -1.72 -4.84 19.44
N GLN A 124 -2.66 -4.19 18.74
CA GLN A 124 -3.51 -4.79 17.72
C GLN A 124 -2.93 -4.67 16.30
N ALA A 125 -1.83 -3.91 16.13
CA ALA A 125 -1.20 -3.74 14.83
C ALA A 125 -0.57 -5.05 14.35
N THR A 126 -0.81 -5.39 13.09
CA THR A 126 -0.17 -6.55 12.43
C THR A 126 1.27 -6.26 12.03
N ALA A 127 1.65 -4.98 11.93
CA ALA A 127 3.01 -4.53 11.70
C ALA A 127 3.26 -3.17 12.35
N VAL A 128 4.45 -2.98 12.90
CA VAL A 128 4.94 -1.70 13.43
C VAL A 128 6.29 -1.42 12.80
N LEU A 129 6.45 -0.22 12.23
CA LEU A 129 7.70 0.26 11.64
C LEU A 129 8.14 1.52 12.40
N GLU A 130 9.20 1.42 13.19
CA GLU A 130 9.78 2.56 13.90
C GLU A 130 10.85 3.21 13.02
N LEU A 131 10.66 4.49 12.68
CA LEU A 131 11.63 5.27 11.91
C LEU A 131 12.69 5.87 12.84
N ASP A 132 13.86 6.16 12.27
CA ASP A 132 15.03 6.74 12.93
C ASP A 132 14.97 8.28 13.04
N GLY A 133 13.76 8.83 13.22
CA GLY A 133 13.55 10.27 13.35
C GLY A 133 14.29 10.85 14.57
N SER A 134 14.80 12.08 14.42
CA SER A 134 15.50 12.80 15.50
C SER A 134 14.62 13.86 16.15
N ARG A 135 14.82 14.05 17.46
CA ARG A 135 14.13 15.05 18.30
C ARG A 135 15.04 16.17 18.80
N GLU A 136 16.28 16.23 18.32
CA GLU A 136 17.30 17.16 18.84
C GLU A 136 16.94 18.64 18.61
N SER A 137 16.16 18.91 17.56
CA SER A 137 15.65 20.24 17.21
C SER A 137 14.21 20.16 16.69
N GLU A 138 13.52 21.31 16.67
CA GLU A 138 12.20 21.41 16.04
C GLU A 138 12.24 21.05 14.54
N GLN A 139 13.34 21.41 13.85
CA GLN A 139 13.51 21.06 12.44
C GLN A 139 13.62 19.54 12.23
N SER A 140 14.45 18.86 13.02
CA SER A 140 14.57 17.39 12.94
C SER A 140 13.26 16.69 13.31
N LYS A 141 12.51 17.24 14.28
CA LYS A 141 11.21 16.71 14.69
C LYS A 141 10.17 16.84 13.59
N ASN A 142 10.10 18.00 12.93
CA ASN A 142 9.21 18.22 11.79
C ASN A 142 9.55 17.29 10.62
N HIS A 143 10.84 17.08 10.35
CA HIS A 143 11.29 16.16 9.32
C HIS A 143 10.91 14.70 9.65
N ALA A 144 10.95 14.29 10.93
CA ALA A 144 10.49 12.96 11.34
C ALA A 144 8.98 12.76 11.10
N TYR A 145 8.14 13.76 11.41
CA TYR A 145 6.71 13.69 11.11
C TYR A 145 6.41 13.71 9.61
N GLU A 146 7.18 14.46 8.83
CA GLU A 146 7.10 14.43 7.37
C GLU A 146 7.49 13.05 6.82
N ALA A 147 8.57 12.45 7.33
CA ALA A 147 9.04 11.13 6.92
C ALA A 147 7.99 10.05 7.19
N VAL A 148 7.34 10.07 8.36
CA VAL A 148 6.27 9.11 8.67
C VAL A 148 5.04 9.34 7.79
N GLY A 149 4.65 10.60 7.54
CA GLY A 149 3.56 10.93 6.63
C GLY A 149 3.81 10.44 5.19
N ARG A 150 5.03 10.62 4.68
CA ARG A 150 5.46 10.05 3.38
C ARG A 150 5.49 8.53 3.37
N THR A 151 5.82 7.91 4.50
CA THR A 151 5.78 6.46 4.65
C THR A 151 4.35 5.94 4.54
N VAL A 152 3.37 6.65 5.14
CA VAL A 152 1.94 6.37 4.97
C VAL A 152 1.57 6.43 3.48
N LEU A 153 1.92 7.52 2.77
CA LEU A 153 1.62 7.66 1.34
C LEU A 153 2.18 6.49 0.51
N ARG A 154 3.44 6.13 0.72
CA ARG A 154 4.11 5.03 0.00
C ARG A 154 3.51 3.65 0.28
N GLN A 155 2.80 3.51 1.40
CA GLN A 155 2.14 2.27 1.81
C GLN A 155 0.62 2.29 1.57
N SER A 156 0.11 3.27 0.82
CA SER A 156 -1.32 3.47 0.63
C SER A 156 -1.73 3.36 -0.82
N ASP A 157 -2.86 2.71 -1.06
CA ASP A 157 -3.59 2.72 -2.34
C ASP A 157 -4.62 3.86 -2.35
N ILE A 158 -5.10 4.26 -1.17
CA ILE A 158 -6.06 5.35 -0.95
C ILE A 158 -5.64 6.10 0.30
N LEU A 159 -5.83 7.42 0.35
CA LEU A 159 -5.65 8.22 1.55
C LEU A 159 -7.00 8.68 2.10
N ILE A 160 -7.25 8.53 3.40
CA ILE A 160 -8.30 9.27 4.12
C ILE A 160 -7.66 10.49 4.78
N ALA A 161 -8.20 11.66 4.45
CA ALA A 161 -7.80 12.95 5.02
C ALA A 161 -8.95 13.50 5.87
N VAL A 162 -8.78 13.56 7.20
CA VAL A 162 -9.75 14.23 8.10
C VAL A 162 -9.23 15.63 8.43
N TRP A 163 -9.73 16.62 7.69
CA TRP A 163 -9.06 17.92 7.58
C TRP A 163 -10.07 19.07 7.41
N ASP A 164 -9.72 20.26 7.88
CA ASP A 164 -10.54 21.48 7.77
C ASP A 164 -10.44 22.18 6.40
N GLY A 165 -9.53 21.73 5.52
CA GLY A 165 -9.28 22.36 4.22
C GLY A 165 -8.38 23.60 4.28
N ALA A 166 -7.92 24.01 5.48
CA ALA A 166 -7.14 25.21 5.64
C ALA A 166 -5.70 25.00 5.15
N ARG A 167 -5.26 25.81 4.16
CA ARG A 167 -3.87 25.92 3.69
C ARG A 167 -2.97 26.50 4.80
N ARG A 168 -2.68 25.74 5.85
CA ARG A 168 -1.73 26.14 6.89
C ARG A 168 -0.36 25.59 6.57
N GLU A 169 0.62 26.49 6.57
CA GLU A 169 2.03 26.19 6.38
C GLU A 169 2.61 25.57 7.65
N GLY A 170 3.00 24.31 7.56
CA GLY A 170 3.69 23.58 8.61
C GLY A 170 4.26 22.29 8.04
N GLN A 171 5.59 22.13 8.10
CA GLN A 171 6.28 20.94 7.60
C GLN A 171 5.77 19.70 8.33
N GLY A 172 5.43 18.65 7.60
CA GLY A 172 4.85 17.41 8.13
C GLY A 172 3.38 17.51 8.55
N GLY A 173 2.69 18.60 8.24
CA GLY A 173 1.27 18.77 8.54
C GLY A 173 0.33 18.07 7.54
N THR A 174 -0.93 17.90 7.93
CA THR A 174 -2.00 17.28 7.13
C THR A 174 -2.12 17.88 5.72
N ALA A 175 -2.09 19.21 5.60
CA ALA A 175 -2.19 19.89 4.30
C ALA A 175 -1.04 19.53 3.34
N GLN A 176 0.18 19.38 3.86
CA GLN A 176 1.34 18.95 3.07
C GLN A 176 1.15 17.51 2.59
N ILE A 177 0.79 16.59 3.48
CA ILE A 177 0.59 15.17 3.12
C ILE A 177 -0.54 15.00 2.10
N VAL A 178 -1.64 15.74 2.25
CA VAL A 178 -2.72 15.78 1.26
C VAL A 178 -2.21 16.30 -0.09
N GLY A 179 -1.45 17.41 -0.10
CA GLY A 179 -0.86 17.94 -1.33
C GLY A 179 0.08 16.94 -2.03
N GLU A 180 0.94 16.27 -1.27
CA GLU A 180 1.84 15.24 -1.78
C GLU A 180 1.06 14.01 -2.31
N ALA A 181 -0.03 13.60 -1.65
CA ALA A 181 -0.88 12.51 -2.12
C ALA A 181 -1.49 12.81 -3.50
N LEU A 182 -1.98 14.04 -3.70
CA LEU A 182 -2.54 14.47 -4.98
C LEU A 182 -1.48 14.49 -6.09
N LEU A 183 -0.26 14.95 -5.77
CA LEU A 183 0.88 14.92 -6.71
C LEU A 183 1.28 13.49 -7.08
N LEU A 184 1.23 12.56 -6.12
CA LEU A 184 1.48 11.14 -6.32
C LEU A 184 0.30 10.39 -6.94
N GLN A 185 -0.80 11.09 -7.26
CA GLN A 185 -2.03 10.51 -7.81
C GLN A 185 -2.65 9.44 -6.91
N ILE A 186 -2.45 9.55 -5.59
CA ILE A 186 -3.11 8.71 -4.61
C ILE A 186 -4.54 9.24 -4.41
N PRO A 187 -5.58 8.45 -4.71
CA PRO A 187 -6.96 8.82 -4.44
C PRO A 187 -7.15 9.26 -2.99
N THR A 188 -7.61 10.50 -2.78
CA THR A 188 -7.72 11.08 -1.43
C THR A 188 -9.17 11.39 -1.07
N LEU A 189 -9.67 10.69 -0.05
CA LEU A 189 -10.99 10.85 0.53
C LEU A 189 -10.93 11.89 1.63
N TRP A 190 -11.52 13.05 1.38
CA TRP A 190 -11.53 14.13 2.34
C TRP A 190 -12.82 14.12 3.15
N ILE A 191 -12.68 14.05 4.48
CA ILE A 191 -13.76 14.21 5.46
C ILE A 191 -13.53 15.54 6.16
N ARG A 192 -14.52 16.44 6.09
CA ARG A 192 -14.44 17.74 6.76
C ARG A 192 -14.54 17.59 8.28
N THR A 193 -13.72 18.33 9.01
CA THR A 193 -13.79 18.39 10.48
C THR A 193 -14.97 19.17 11.02
N GLU A 194 -15.65 19.96 10.19
CA GLU A 194 -16.85 20.71 10.59
C GLU A 194 -18.12 19.92 10.28
N PRO A 195 -19.14 19.94 11.16
CA PRO A 195 -20.46 19.39 10.86
C PRO A 195 -21.02 19.96 9.54
N PRO A 196 -21.66 19.15 8.69
CA PRO A 196 -22.12 17.78 8.92
C PRO A 196 -21.08 16.68 8.59
N HIS A 197 -19.79 17.01 8.61
CA HIS A 197 -18.69 16.12 8.23
C HIS A 197 -18.91 15.55 6.82
N ALA A 198 -19.14 16.45 5.86
CA ALA A 198 -19.26 16.05 4.46
C ALA A 198 -17.97 15.34 4.01
N ALA A 199 -18.14 14.26 3.24
CA ALA A 199 -17.04 13.49 2.67
C ALA A 199 -17.08 13.57 1.14
N CYS A 200 -15.93 13.66 0.50
CA CYS A 200 -15.81 13.71 -0.95
C CYS A 200 -14.45 13.19 -1.44
N LEU A 201 -14.33 12.90 -2.74
CA LEU A 201 -13.05 12.64 -3.37
C LEU A 201 -12.40 13.97 -3.79
N LEU A 202 -11.13 14.17 -3.42
CA LEU A 202 -10.39 15.37 -3.80
C LEU A 202 -9.90 15.30 -5.25
N ALA A 203 -10.11 16.41 -5.97
CA ALA A 203 -9.68 16.54 -7.35
C ALA A 203 -8.17 16.62 -7.51
N ARG A 204 -7.70 16.08 -8.63
CA ARG A 204 -6.30 16.10 -9.07
C ARG A 204 -5.74 17.51 -9.33
N ALA A 205 -6.60 18.54 -9.34
CA ALA A 205 -6.23 19.91 -9.64
C ALA A 205 -6.60 20.87 -8.50
N GLU A 206 -5.57 21.58 -8.03
CA GLU A 206 -5.57 22.66 -7.03
C GLU A 206 -5.48 22.26 -5.55
N VAL A 207 -4.33 22.60 -4.97
CA VAL A 207 -4.09 22.67 -3.53
C VAL A 207 -5.04 23.74 -2.98
N GLY A 208 -6.28 23.37 -2.70
CA GLY A 208 -7.36 24.30 -2.33
C GLY A 208 -8.62 23.60 -1.85
N GLY A 209 -8.70 22.27 -2.01
CA GLY A 209 -9.77 21.46 -1.44
C GLY A 209 -11.13 21.74 -2.09
N HIS A 210 -11.21 21.60 -3.41
CA HIS A 210 -12.52 21.52 -4.06
C HIS A 210 -12.93 20.04 -4.11
N CYS A 211 -14.08 19.73 -3.52
CA CYS A 211 -14.70 18.42 -3.70
C CYS A 211 -15.04 18.25 -5.18
N GLU A 212 -14.43 17.28 -5.84
CA GLU A 212 -14.75 17.02 -7.24
C GLU A 212 -16.13 16.38 -7.35
N LEU A 213 -16.40 15.42 -6.45
CA LEU A 213 -17.44 14.43 -6.64
C LEU A 213 -18.12 14.12 -5.30
N ASN A 214 -19.45 14.04 -5.33
CA ASN A 214 -20.27 13.73 -4.16
C ASN A 214 -20.02 12.28 -3.70
N PHE A 215 -20.17 12.03 -2.41
CA PHE A 215 -19.99 10.71 -1.79
C PHE A 215 -20.87 9.61 -2.42
N ASP A 216 -22.01 9.97 -3.03
CA ASP A 216 -22.89 8.99 -3.69
C ASP A 216 -22.28 8.38 -4.97
N ASP A 217 -21.40 9.10 -5.67
CA ASP A 217 -20.71 8.62 -6.87
C ASP A 217 -19.39 7.91 -6.54
N PHE A 218 -18.98 7.95 -5.28
CA PHE A 218 -17.72 7.42 -4.77
C PHE A 218 -17.46 5.94 -5.13
N PRO A 219 -18.42 5.00 -5.00
CA PRO A 219 -18.16 3.60 -5.31
C PRO A 219 -17.73 3.37 -6.76
N LYS A 220 -18.36 4.05 -7.72
CA LYS A 220 -18.08 3.89 -9.16
C LYS A 220 -16.67 4.34 -9.51
N GLN A 221 -16.23 5.46 -8.94
CA GLN A 221 -14.90 5.99 -9.18
C GLN A 221 -13.82 5.14 -8.53
N LEU A 222 -14.08 4.68 -7.30
CA LEU A 222 -13.14 3.82 -6.62
C LEU A 222 -12.95 2.49 -7.36
N ILE A 223 -14.01 1.94 -7.97
CA ILE A 223 -13.89 0.82 -8.91
C ILE A 223 -12.97 1.20 -10.08
N GLY A 224 -13.18 2.35 -10.72
CA GLY A 224 -12.32 2.79 -11.84
C GLY A 224 -10.86 3.03 -11.47
N LEU A 225 -10.58 3.46 -10.23
CA LEU A 225 -9.23 3.72 -9.73
C LEU A 225 -8.50 2.46 -9.28
N LEU A 226 -9.23 1.50 -8.69
CA LEU A 226 -8.65 0.26 -8.15
C LEU A 226 -8.68 -0.91 -9.13
N ARG A 227 -9.56 -0.88 -10.14
CA ARG A 227 -9.63 -1.90 -11.17
C ARG A 227 -8.60 -1.58 -12.24
N PHE A 228 -7.67 -2.51 -12.44
CA PHE A 228 -6.80 -2.47 -13.60
C PHE A 228 -7.63 -2.82 -14.85
N GLU A 229 -8.00 -1.81 -15.62
CA GLU A 229 -8.50 -2.01 -16.98
C GLU A 229 -7.36 -1.73 -17.96
N PRO A 230 -7.01 -2.66 -18.87
CA PRO A 230 -6.06 -2.35 -19.92
C PRO A 230 -6.62 -1.20 -20.78
N GLU A 231 -5.83 -0.14 -20.91
CA GLU A 231 -6.18 1.05 -21.72
C GLU A 231 -6.62 0.63 -23.12
N LYS A 232 -7.85 1.01 -23.50
CA LYS A 232 -8.38 0.79 -24.85
C LYS A 232 -8.00 1.92 -25.83
N GLU A 233 -7.49 3.04 -25.34
CA GLU A 233 -7.46 4.32 -26.07
C GLU A 233 -6.28 4.52 -27.04
N HIS A 234 -5.26 3.66 -27.02
CA HIS A 234 -4.13 3.75 -27.95
C HIS A 234 -3.97 2.54 -28.89
N ALA A 235 -5.05 1.79 -29.09
CA ALA A 235 -5.08 0.76 -30.13
C ALA A 235 -5.17 1.42 -31.52
N SER A 236 -4.02 1.61 -32.17
CA SER A 236 -3.99 1.63 -33.64
C SER A 236 -4.74 0.40 -34.15
N PRO A 237 -5.54 0.47 -35.24
CA PRO A 237 -6.34 -0.65 -35.73
C PRO A 237 -5.53 -1.94 -36.01
N GLU A 238 -4.20 -1.84 -36.12
CA GLU A 238 -3.27 -2.95 -36.33
C GLU A 238 -2.67 -3.56 -35.05
N ARG A 239 -2.85 -2.95 -33.86
CA ARG A 239 -2.40 -3.49 -32.57
C ARG A 239 -3.50 -3.34 -31.53
N GLN A 240 -4.47 -4.24 -31.58
CA GLN A 240 -5.25 -4.58 -30.41
C GLN A 240 -4.26 -5.10 -29.36
N MET A 241 -4.08 -4.36 -28.25
CA MET A 241 -3.41 -4.92 -27.08
C MET A 241 -4.26 -6.08 -26.58
N ALA A 242 -3.83 -7.30 -26.88
CA ALA A 242 -4.50 -8.51 -26.43
C ALA A 242 -4.32 -8.67 -24.91
N ASP A 243 -5.40 -8.95 -24.19
CA ASP A 243 -5.36 -9.27 -22.77
C ASP A 243 -4.87 -10.71 -22.58
N PHE A 244 -3.55 -10.87 -22.41
CA PHE A 244 -2.91 -12.17 -22.21
C PHE A 244 -2.97 -12.67 -20.76
N ARG A 245 -3.74 -12.04 -19.86
CA ARG A 245 -3.79 -12.47 -18.44
C ARG A 245 -4.32 -13.90 -18.30
N ASN A 246 -5.35 -14.24 -19.05
CA ASN A 246 -5.90 -15.60 -19.03
C ASN A 246 -4.87 -16.63 -19.53
N ASP A 247 -4.15 -16.30 -20.61
CA ASP A 247 -3.09 -17.15 -21.16
C ASP A 247 -1.96 -17.33 -20.14
N TYR A 248 -1.48 -16.23 -19.54
CA TYR A 248 -0.46 -16.25 -18.51
C TYR A 248 -0.83 -17.12 -17.31
N PHE A 249 -2.06 -17.01 -16.77
CA PHE A 249 -2.47 -17.82 -15.62
C PHE A 249 -2.74 -19.29 -15.93
N VAL A 250 -2.85 -19.68 -17.21
CA VAL A 250 -2.93 -21.09 -17.62
C VAL A 250 -1.59 -21.66 -18.10
N GLU A 251 -0.57 -20.83 -18.32
CA GLU A 251 0.78 -21.28 -18.67
C GLU A 251 1.29 -22.28 -17.64
N GLY A 252 1.80 -23.40 -18.15
CA GLY A 252 2.46 -24.42 -17.36
C GLY A 252 3.92 -24.57 -17.77
N PRO A 253 4.77 -25.15 -16.91
CA PRO A 253 6.12 -25.52 -17.32
C PRO A 253 6.02 -26.46 -18.53
N HIS A 254 6.73 -26.12 -19.59
CA HIS A 254 6.79 -26.97 -20.77
C HIS A 254 7.35 -28.34 -20.36
N ALA A 255 6.61 -29.41 -20.64
CA ALA A 255 7.03 -30.78 -20.32
C ALA A 255 8.32 -31.20 -21.07
N TRP A 256 8.71 -30.42 -22.08
CA TRP A 256 9.92 -30.57 -22.88
C TRP A 256 10.69 -29.25 -22.88
N SER A 257 11.98 -29.32 -22.52
CA SER A 257 12.92 -28.20 -22.67
C SER A 257 14.22 -28.71 -23.31
N LEU A 258 14.98 -27.82 -23.94
CA LEU A 258 16.34 -28.13 -24.40
C LEU A 258 17.22 -28.69 -23.27
N GLY A 259 16.89 -28.39 -22.00
CA GLY A 259 17.55 -28.96 -20.83
C GLY A 259 17.36 -30.48 -20.70
N VAL A 260 16.19 -31.02 -21.06
CA VAL A 260 15.95 -32.49 -21.07
C VAL A 260 16.79 -33.15 -22.17
N LEU A 261 16.89 -32.49 -23.33
CA LEU A 261 17.69 -32.95 -24.46
C LEU A 261 19.20 -32.89 -24.14
N PHE A 262 19.63 -31.83 -23.46
CA PHE A 262 20.98 -31.67 -22.94
C PHE A 262 21.29 -32.69 -21.82
N GLU A 263 20.34 -33.02 -20.95
CA GLU A 263 20.53 -34.03 -19.92
C GLU A 263 20.72 -35.42 -20.54
N VAL A 264 19.89 -35.79 -21.51
CA VAL A 264 20.05 -37.04 -22.27
C VAL A 264 21.37 -37.04 -23.04
N PHE A 265 21.68 -35.96 -23.76
CA PHE A 265 22.97 -35.80 -24.45
C PHE A 265 24.14 -35.93 -23.48
N SER A 266 24.10 -35.29 -22.31
CA SER A 266 25.15 -35.37 -21.30
C SER A 266 25.31 -36.80 -20.78
N LYS A 267 24.22 -37.53 -20.52
CA LYS A 267 24.28 -38.92 -20.07
C LYS A 267 24.83 -39.85 -21.15
N VAL A 268 24.48 -39.63 -22.41
CA VAL A 268 24.93 -40.45 -23.56
C VAL A 268 26.34 -40.10 -24.01
N VAL A 269 26.72 -38.82 -24.01
CA VAL A 269 28.02 -38.36 -24.51
C VAL A 269 29.08 -38.30 -23.41
N ALA A 270 28.71 -37.90 -22.18
CA ALA A 270 29.64 -37.90 -21.06
C ALA A 270 29.75 -39.27 -20.36
N GLY A 271 28.71 -40.11 -20.45
CA GLY A 271 28.67 -41.43 -19.79
C GLY A 271 29.27 -42.60 -20.59
N SER A 272 29.37 -42.50 -21.92
CA SER A 272 29.70 -43.66 -22.79
C SER A 272 30.96 -43.57 -23.62
N TRP A 273 31.73 -42.47 -23.56
CA TRP A 273 32.90 -42.30 -24.45
C TRP A 273 34.24 -42.31 -23.69
N PRO A 274 35.17 -43.25 -23.98
CA PRO A 274 36.48 -43.34 -23.30
C PRO A 274 37.47 -42.20 -23.60
N TRP A 275 37.13 -41.26 -24.49
CA TRP A 275 38.07 -40.29 -25.09
C TRP A 275 37.62 -38.83 -24.98
N LEU A 276 36.90 -38.45 -23.92
CA LEU A 276 36.49 -37.05 -23.77
C LEU A 276 37.73 -36.14 -23.82
N LEU A 277 37.79 -35.31 -24.87
CA LEU A 277 38.48 -34.03 -24.84
C LEU A 277 38.09 -33.38 -23.51
N ARG A 278 39.05 -33.32 -22.59
CA ARG A 278 38.94 -32.49 -21.38
C ARG A 278 38.86 -31.05 -21.85
N ILE A 279 37.68 -30.61 -22.24
CA ILE A 279 37.37 -29.19 -22.25
C ILE A 279 37.42 -28.81 -20.78
N LEU A 280 38.52 -28.18 -20.40
CA LEU A 280 38.71 -27.60 -19.09
C LEU A 280 37.63 -26.51 -18.98
N LEU A 281 36.47 -26.85 -18.42
CA LEU A 281 35.53 -25.84 -17.97
C LEU A 281 36.30 -25.02 -16.94
N LYS A 282 36.65 -23.79 -17.33
CA LYS A 282 37.29 -22.83 -16.45
C LYS A 282 36.42 -22.70 -15.20
N ASP A 283 37.09 -22.71 -14.06
CA ASP A 283 36.42 -22.59 -12.77
C ASP A 283 35.83 -21.18 -12.67
N HIS A 284 34.54 -21.08 -13.00
CA HIS A 284 33.81 -19.83 -13.07
C HIS A 284 33.84 -19.09 -11.73
N LYS A 285 33.95 -19.80 -10.60
CA LYS A 285 34.06 -19.15 -9.28
C LYS A 285 35.36 -18.37 -9.14
N TRP A 286 36.47 -18.88 -9.68
CA TRP A 286 37.76 -18.21 -9.63
C TRP A 286 37.80 -16.99 -10.54
N GLU A 287 37.34 -17.10 -11.79
CA GLU A 287 37.34 -15.96 -12.72
C GLU A 287 36.40 -14.85 -12.27
N THR A 288 35.20 -15.18 -11.77
CA THR A 288 34.30 -14.16 -11.21
C THR A 288 34.88 -13.50 -9.97
N HIS A 289 35.58 -14.24 -9.10
CA HIS A 289 36.24 -13.60 -7.95
C HIS A 289 37.34 -12.61 -8.40
N LYS A 290 38.07 -12.94 -9.46
CA LYS A 290 39.16 -12.11 -10.00
C LYS A 290 38.63 -10.87 -10.74
N GLU A 291 37.62 -11.03 -11.58
CA GLU A 291 36.95 -9.90 -12.25
C GLU A 291 36.33 -8.91 -11.26
N TRP A 292 35.80 -9.40 -10.14
CA TRP A 292 35.23 -8.55 -9.10
C TRP A 292 36.29 -7.82 -8.27
N GLN A 293 37.51 -8.35 -8.15
CA GLN A 293 38.65 -7.66 -7.53
C GLN A 293 39.31 -6.64 -8.45
N ASP A 294 39.23 -6.83 -9.77
CA ASP A 294 39.77 -5.86 -10.74
C ASP A 294 38.78 -4.70 -10.98
N ALA A 295 37.49 -4.88 -10.68
CA ALA A 295 36.43 -3.89 -10.90
C ALA A 295 36.13 -3.01 -9.67
N TRP A 296 36.59 -3.37 -8.48
CA TRP A 296 36.33 -2.68 -7.19
C TRP A 296 37.56 -2.70 -6.29
#